data_AF-A0A936ZVB6-F1
#
_entry.id   AF-A0A936ZVB6-F1
#
_cell.length_a   1.000
_cell.length_b   1.000
_cell.length_c   1.000
_cell.angle_alpha   90.00
_cell.angle_beta   90.00
_cell.angle_gamma   90.00
#
_symmetry.space_group_name_H-M   'P 1'
#
loop_
_entity.id
_entity.type
_entity.pdbx_description
1 polymer ?
#
loop_
_entity_poly.entity_id
_entity_poly.type
_entity_poly.pdbx_seq_one_letter_code
_entity_poly.pdbx_strand_id
1 'polypeptide(L)'
;MKPIFLCLFMIYSLAGATIRLNSNDYNEFISHEVTQDETTIYLKLSTSHEETIKKLLFLGTTVYFDINGKENRDVYVNYPLKMEKSNVNHIHVQKEQAEEINLQSILEKIPQQATYGNFDQVQQFHILLNNLNINASLRQNDNITIELTIEIPKNRISEEPFDVSKLSIGVVSGKLEKPSLGNGRIDKVQRGGDGSRPSSEAPRRDRRPRPELRSIELKNQKPFKPINFWFNSGLE
;
A
#
# COMPACT_ATOMS: atom_id res chain seq x y z
N MET A 1 35.66 28.64 53.83
CA MET A 1 35.91 28.47 52.37
C MET A 1 35.09 27.28 51.91
N LYS A 2 34.17 27.48 50.95
CA LYS A 2 33.27 26.43 50.41
C LYS A 2 33.90 25.84 49.13
N PRO A 3 33.93 24.51 48.92
CA PRO A 3 34.30 23.96 47.63
C PRO A 3 33.12 24.05 46.65
N ILE A 4 33.39 24.58 45.46
CA ILE A 4 32.47 24.66 44.33
C ILE A 4 32.50 23.31 43.63
N PHE A 5 31.36 22.60 43.63
CA PHE A 5 31.17 21.37 42.87
C PHE A 5 30.76 21.76 41.44
N LEU A 6 31.70 21.65 40.51
CA LEU A 6 31.45 21.86 39.09
C LEU A 6 30.83 20.57 38.51
N CYS A 7 29.50 20.51 38.45
CA CYS A 7 28.79 19.41 37.78
C CYS A 7 29.00 19.54 36.26
N LEU A 8 29.81 18.65 35.71
CA LEU A 8 29.94 18.42 34.27
C LEU A 8 28.64 17.77 33.77
N PHE A 9 27.75 18.53 33.13
CA PHE A 9 26.63 17.96 32.38
C PHE A 9 27.19 17.29 31.13
N MET A 10 27.38 15.97 31.20
CA MET A 10 27.70 15.16 30.04
C MET A 10 26.41 15.03 29.21
N ILE A 11 26.34 15.75 28.10
CA ILE A 11 25.27 15.61 27.11
C ILE A 11 25.54 14.30 26.39
N TYR A 12 24.89 13.22 26.82
CA TYR A 12 24.83 12.00 26.04
C TYR A 12 23.88 12.24 24.87
N SER A 13 24.45 12.56 23.70
CA SER A 13 23.74 12.43 22.43
C SER A 13 23.47 10.95 22.21
N LEU A 14 22.23 10.52 22.43
CA LEU A 14 21.74 9.20 22.08
C LEU A 14 21.69 9.11 20.55
N ALA A 15 22.83 8.76 19.94
CA ALA A 15 22.85 8.33 18.55
C ALA A 15 22.14 6.97 18.51
N GLY A 16 20.83 6.99 18.22
CA GLY A 16 20.06 5.78 17.95
C GLY A 16 20.77 5.00 16.85
N ALA A 17 21.12 3.74 17.15
CA ALA A 17 21.72 2.85 16.18
C ALA A 17 20.72 2.61 15.05
N THR A 18 20.97 3.18 13.87
CA THR A 18 20.25 2.81 12.65
C THR A 18 20.77 1.45 12.20
N ILE A 19 20.07 0.38 12.56
CA ILE A 19 20.38 -0.96 12.09
C ILE A 19 19.84 -1.08 10.66
N ARG A 20 20.73 -1.01 9.67
CA ARG A 20 20.40 -1.37 8.28
C ARG A 20 20.54 -2.87 8.13
N LEU A 21 19.44 -3.59 8.26
CA LEU A 21 19.40 -5.02 7.96
C LEU A 21 19.26 -5.21 6.45
N ASN A 22 20.36 -5.58 5.80
CA ASN A 22 20.28 -6.23 4.48
C ASN A 22 19.90 -7.69 4.72
N SER A 23 18.61 -7.99 4.86
CA SER A 23 18.16 -9.38 4.88
C SER A 23 18.09 -9.89 3.44
N ASN A 24 19.01 -10.80 3.09
CA ASN A 24 18.91 -11.64 1.91
C ASN A 24 17.76 -12.63 2.09
N ASP A 25 16.53 -12.22 1.75
CA ASP A 25 15.64 -12.96 0.85
C ASP A 25 14.29 -12.21 0.69
N TYR A 26 13.68 -12.37 -0.48
CA TYR A 26 12.31 -11.94 -0.87
C TYR A 26 12.11 -10.46 -1.31
N ASN A 27 12.33 -10.25 -2.62
CA ASN A 27 12.16 -9.05 -3.44
C ASN A 27 13.40 -8.14 -3.53
N GLU A 28 14.32 -8.51 -4.44
CA GLU A 28 15.60 -7.85 -4.76
C GLU A 28 15.51 -6.35 -5.04
N PHE A 29 14.31 -5.82 -5.28
CA PHE A 29 14.09 -4.44 -5.68
C PHE A 29 13.50 -3.54 -4.59
N ILE A 30 13.28 -4.04 -3.37
CA ILE A 30 12.77 -3.26 -2.25
C ILE A 30 13.76 -3.32 -1.09
N SER A 31 14.33 -2.17 -0.75
CA SER A 31 15.04 -1.99 0.52
C SER A 31 14.03 -1.66 1.61
N HIS A 32 14.23 -2.22 2.79
CA HIS A 32 13.41 -1.94 3.96
C HIS A 32 14.28 -1.57 5.16
N GLU A 33 13.75 -0.70 6.01
CA GLU A 33 14.35 -0.30 7.28
C GLU A 33 13.24 -0.25 8.33
N VAL A 34 13.49 -0.87 9.48
CA VAL A 34 12.57 -0.86 10.61
C VAL A 34 13.30 -0.29 11.80
N THR A 35 12.70 0.72 12.43
CA THR A 35 13.20 1.29 13.68
C THR A 35 12.05 1.40 14.68
N GLN A 36 12.38 1.62 15.95
CA GLN A 36 11.38 1.80 16.99
C GLN A 36 11.80 2.89 17.98
N ASP A 37 10.80 3.47 18.63
CA ASP A 37 10.95 4.14 19.90
C ASP A 37 10.17 3.39 21.00
N GLU A 38 9.97 4.02 22.15
CA GLU A 38 9.23 3.43 23.28
C GLU A 38 7.79 3.03 22.90
N THR A 39 7.17 3.77 21.98
CA THR A 39 5.73 3.72 21.71
C THR A 39 5.37 3.35 20.27
N THR A 40 6.28 3.52 19.32
CA THR A 40 5.99 3.54 17.89
C THR A 40 7.01 2.70 17.12
N ILE A 41 6.52 2.02 16.08
CA ILE A 41 7.33 1.30 15.10
C ILE A 41 7.30 2.09 13.80
N TYR A 42 8.48 2.28 13.22
CA TYR A 42 8.69 3.00 11.99
C TYR A 42 9.16 2.02 10.92
N LEU A 43 8.41 1.90 9.83
CA LEU A 43 8.80 1.16 8.64
C LEU A 43 9.07 2.13 7.51
N LYS A 44 10.18 1.93 6.82
CA LYS A 44 10.51 2.60 5.57
C LYS A 44 10.78 1.57 4.50
N LEU A 45 10.06 1.68 3.38
CA LEU A 45 10.27 0.89 2.17
C LEU A 45 10.79 1.81 1.06
N SER A 46 11.85 1.42 0.38
CA SER A 46 12.48 2.23 -0.68
C SER A 46 12.75 1.40 -1.93
N THR A 47 12.43 1.96 -3.10
CA THR A 47 12.69 1.32 -4.39
C THR A 47 12.89 2.34 -5.49
N SER A 48 13.83 2.09 -6.40
CA SER A 48 14.04 2.82 -7.66
C SER A 48 13.62 2.00 -8.88
N HIS A 49 13.16 0.76 -8.68
CA HIS A 49 12.79 -0.13 -9.77
C HIS A 49 11.39 0.20 -10.30
N GLU A 50 11.31 0.61 -11.57
CA GLU A 50 10.08 1.14 -12.18
C GLU A 50 8.88 0.20 -12.06
N GLU A 51 9.05 -1.11 -12.29
CA GLU A 51 7.92 -2.04 -12.15
C GLU A 51 7.47 -2.19 -10.70
N THR A 52 8.40 -2.14 -9.76
CA THR A 52 8.12 -2.27 -8.33
C THR A 52 7.36 -1.04 -7.85
N ILE A 53 7.79 0.14 -8.26
CA ILE A 53 7.07 1.41 -8.08
C ILE A 53 5.63 1.26 -8.58
N LYS A 54 5.43 0.87 -9.85
CA LYS A 54 4.08 0.71 -10.41
C LYS A 54 3.23 -0.27 -9.62
N LYS A 55 3.80 -1.39 -9.16
CA LYS A 55 3.10 -2.38 -8.34
C LYS A 55 2.65 -1.76 -7.01
N LEU A 56 3.55 -1.08 -6.29
CA LEU A 56 3.23 -0.45 -5.01
C LEU A 56 2.15 0.63 -5.14
N LEU A 57 2.22 1.46 -6.19
CA LEU A 57 1.29 2.57 -6.40
C LEU A 57 -0.05 2.12 -6.97
N PHE A 58 -0.04 1.40 -8.09
CA PHE A 58 -1.26 1.12 -8.85
C PHE A 58 -2.06 -0.04 -8.27
N LEU A 59 -1.39 -1.05 -7.70
CA LEU A 59 -2.08 -2.14 -7.04
C LEU A 59 -2.46 -1.81 -5.60
N GLY A 60 -1.86 -0.75 -5.04
CA GLY A 60 -1.90 -0.44 -3.61
C GLY A 60 -0.93 -1.32 -2.83
N THR A 61 -0.61 -0.92 -1.60
CA THR A 61 0.34 -1.63 -0.73
C THR A 61 -0.25 -1.84 0.65
N THR A 62 -0.33 -3.09 1.09
CA THR A 62 -0.73 -3.49 2.44
C THR A 62 0.48 -4.00 3.20
N VAL A 63 0.73 -3.39 4.35
CA VAL A 63 1.78 -3.77 5.29
C VAL A 63 1.12 -4.43 6.50
N TYR A 64 1.47 -5.68 6.76
CA TYR A 64 0.99 -6.48 7.88
C TYR A 64 2.00 -6.49 9.01
N PHE A 65 1.49 -6.53 10.25
CA PHE A 65 2.30 -6.59 11.47
C PHE A 65 1.89 -7.82 12.27
N ASP A 66 2.80 -8.79 12.41
CA ASP A 66 2.54 -10.01 13.18
C ASP A 66 3.56 -10.19 14.31
N ILE A 67 3.05 -10.08 15.54
CA ILE A 67 3.86 -10.18 16.76
C ILE A 67 4.40 -11.60 17.03
N ASN A 68 3.86 -12.61 16.35
CA ASN A 68 4.21 -14.02 16.58
C ASN A 68 5.21 -14.58 15.58
N GLY A 69 5.52 -13.86 14.50
CA GLY A 69 6.39 -14.34 13.42
C GLY A 69 5.83 -15.48 12.57
N LYS A 70 4.51 -15.68 12.58
CA LYS A 70 3.76 -16.70 11.84
C LYS A 70 3.08 -16.17 10.56
N GLU A 71 3.39 -14.93 10.17
CA GLU A 71 2.84 -14.28 8.98
C GLU A 71 1.31 -14.05 9.05
N ASN A 72 0.79 -13.79 10.25
CA ASN A 72 -0.63 -13.47 10.44
C ASN A 72 -0.99 -12.11 9.82
N ARG A 73 -2.19 -12.01 9.27
CA ARG A 73 -2.64 -10.84 8.49
C ARG A 73 -3.71 -10.00 9.20
N ASP A 74 -3.80 -10.15 10.51
CA ASP A 74 -4.88 -9.56 11.30
C ASP A 74 -4.69 -8.06 11.54
N VAL A 75 -3.45 -7.60 11.68
CA VAL A 75 -3.12 -6.18 11.83
C VAL A 75 -2.42 -5.68 10.58
N TYR A 76 -2.95 -4.62 9.99
CA TYR A 76 -2.35 -4.04 8.79
C TYR A 76 -2.62 -2.55 8.58
N VAL A 77 -1.76 -1.92 7.80
CA VAL A 77 -1.97 -0.60 7.20
C VAL A 77 -1.89 -0.74 5.69
N ASN A 78 -2.93 -0.31 4.98
CA ASN A 78 -3.01 -0.29 3.53
C ASN A 78 -2.86 1.14 3.00
N TYR A 79 -1.69 1.44 2.48
CA TYR A 79 -1.35 2.71 1.84
C TYR A 79 -0.11 2.54 0.92
N PRO A 80 -0.13 3.09 -0.31
CA PRO A 80 -1.27 3.77 -0.95
C PRO A 80 -2.41 2.80 -1.25
N LEU A 81 -3.63 3.33 -1.33
CA LEU A 81 -4.77 2.54 -1.80
C LEU A 81 -4.69 2.30 -3.31
N LYS A 82 -5.26 1.18 -3.74
CA LYS A 82 -5.34 0.82 -5.16
C LYS A 82 -5.95 1.95 -5.99
N MET A 83 -5.25 2.36 -7.04
CA MET A 83 -5.76 3.36 -7.98
C MET A 83 -6.88 2.79 -8.85
N GLU A 84 -7.94 3.57 -9.06
CA GLU A 84 -9.01 3.21 -9.98
C GLU A 84 -8.52 3.20 -11.44
N LYS A 85 -9.13 2.33 -12.25
CA LYS A 85 -8.75 2.15 -13.67
C LYS A 85 -8.82 3.44 -14.49
N SER A 86 -9.72 4.36 -14.15
CA SER A 86 -9.82 5.67 -14.82
C SER A 86 -8.52 6.47 -14.69
N ASN A 87 -7.95 6.50 -13.47
CA ASN A 87 -6.72 7.23 -13.18
C ASN A 87 -5.51 6.59 -13.85
N VAL A 88 -5.47 5.26 -13.93
CA VAL A 88 -4.41 4.50 -14.62
C VAL A 88 -4.44 4.76 -16.13
N ASN A 89 -5.62 4.85 -16.74
CA ASN A 89 -5.77 5.11 -18.16
C ASN A 89 -5.32 6.52 -18.54
N HIS A 90 -5.62 7.53 -17.72
CA HIS A 90 -5.12 8.90 -17.95
C HIS A 90 -3.59 8.99 -17.88
N ILE A 91 -2.94 8.19 -17.04
CA ILE A 91 -1.48 8.08 -16.98
C ILE A 91 -0.93 7.41 -18.25
N HIS A 92 -1.62 6.42 -18.80
CA HIS A 92 -1.20 5.73 -20.02
C HIS A 92 -1.40 6.56 -21.29
N VAL A 93 -2.46 7.37 -21.38
CA VAL A 93 -2.69 8.24 -22.55
C VAL A 93 -1.60 9.33 -22.67
N GLN A 94 -1.00 9.76 -21.56
CA GLN A 94 0.17 10.67 -21.59
C GLN A 94 1.45 9.97 -22.08
N LYS A 95 1.53 8.64 -21.97
CA LYS A 95 2.71 7.85 -22.35
C LYS A 95 2.90 7.72 -23.87
N GLU A 96 1.84 7.85 -24.67
CA GLU A 96 1.96 7.83 -26.13
C GLU A 96 2.64 9.09 -26.70
N GLN A 97 2.90 10.11 -25.88
CA GLN A 97 3.54 11.37 -26.29
C GLN A 97 4.76 11.78 -25.46
N ALA A 98 5.13 11.06 -24.40
CA ALA A 98 6.28 11.40 -23.55
C ALA A 98 7.09 10.16 -23.16
N GLU A 99 8.39 10.20 -23.47
CA GLU A 99 9.42 9.35 -22.84
C GLU A 99 9.52 9.76 -21.36
N GLU A 100 9.63 8.78 -20.46
CA GLU A 100 9.60 8.88 -18.98
C GLU A 100 8.23 9.05 -18.29
N ILE A 101 8.04 8.22 -17.25
CA ILE A 101 6.92 8.32 -16.34
C ILE A 101 7.17 9.50 -15.40
N ASN A 102 6.34 10.53 -15.50
CA ASN A 102 6.33 11.61 -14.52
C ASN A 102 5.73 11.10 -13.19
N LEU A 103 6.58 10.51 -12.33
CA LEU A 103 6.21 9.97 -11.03
C LEU A 103 5.54 11.02 -10.13
N GLN A 104 6.02 12.26 -10.15
CA GLN A 104 5.45 13.37 -9.38
C GLN A 104 3.95 13.54 -9.68
N SER A 105 3.58 13.52 -10.96
CA SER A 105 2.17 13.62 -11.37
C SER A 105 1.29 12.43 -10.95
N ILE A 106 1.91 11.28 -10.68
CA ILE A 106 1.22 10.09 -10.15
C ILE A 106 1.03 10.24 -8.65
N LEU A 107 2.07 10.68 -7.92
CA LEU A 107 2.04 10.89 -6.48
C LEU A 107 0.91 11.85 -6.06
N GLU A 108 0.70 12.92 -6.83
CA GLU A 108 -0.39 13.89 -6.58
C GLU A 108 -1.80 13.29 -6.74
N LYS A 109 -1.94 12.20 -7.50
CA LYS A 109 -3.22 11.54 -7.75
C LYS A 109 -3.49 10.37 -6.80
N ILE A 110 -2.54 10.06 -5.91
CA ILE A 110 -2.72 9.01 -4.93
C ILE A 110 -3.76 9.46 -3.90
N PRO A 111 -4.77 8.64 -3.59
CA PRO A 111 -5.73 8.96 -2.55
C PRO A 111 -5.02 9.24 -1.23
N GLN A 112 -5.34 10.35 -0.58
CA GLN A 112 -4.85 10.70 0.76
C GLN A 112 -5.56 9.90 1.87
N GLN A 113 -6.15 8.77 1.51
CA GLN A 113 -6.86 7.87 2.38
C GLN A 113 -6.03 6.60 2.54
N ALA A 114 -6.04 6.04 3.74
CA ALA A 114 -5.43 4.76 4.07
C ALA A 114 -6.47 3.90 4.80
N THR A 115 -6.19 2.60 4.92
CA THR A 115 -7.02 1.69 5.71
C THR A 115 -6.16 1.05 6.79
N TYR A 116 -6.65 1.06 8.03
CA TYR A 116 -6.08 0.30 9.13
C TYR A 116 -7.02 -0.85 9.46
N GLY A 117 -6.47 -2.06 9.56
CA GLY A 117 -7.18 -3.25 10.02
C GLY A 117 -6.58 -3.75 11.32
N ASN A 118 -7.45 -4.19 12.22
CA ASN A 118 -7.12 -4.87 13.45
C ASN A 118 -8.14 -5.98 13.70
N PHE A 119 -7.75 -7.22 13.41
CA PHE A 119 -8.63 -8.39 13.34
C PHE A 119 -9.85 -8.12 12.47
N ASP A 120 -11.03 -8.04 13.08
CA ASP A 120 -12.31 -7.82 12.40
C ASP A 120 -12.67 -6.33 12.23
N GLN A 121 -11.91 -5.43 12.85
CA GLN A 121 -12.15 -3.99 12.78
C GLN A 121 -11.35 -3.38 11.64
N VAL A 122 -12.04 -2.74 10.70
CA VAL A 122 -11.42 -2.04 9.58
C VAL A 122 -11.86 -0.59 9.61
N GLN A 123 -10.90 0.32 9.65
CA GLN A 123 -11.13 1.75 9.68
C GLN A 123 -10.37 2.44 8.56
N GLN A 124 -11.09 3.25 7.78
CA GLN A 124 -10.48 4.16 6.81
C GLN A 124 -10.13 5.48 7.49
N PHE A 125 -8.97 6.06 7.15
CA PHE A 125 -8.52 7.31 7.73
C PHE A 125 -7.77 8.19 6.71
N HIS A 126 -7.76 9.50 6.94
CA HIS A 126 -6.99 10.44 6.14
C HIS A 126 -5.54 10.50 6.64
N ILE A 127 -4.56 10.38 5.73
CA ILE A 127 -3.13 10.28 6.12
C ILE A 127 -2.61 11.51 6.87
N LEU A 128 -3.17 12.69 6.58
CA LEU A 128 -2.81 13.95 7.27
C LEU A 128 -3.69 14.27 8.50
N LEU A 129 -4.88 13.66 8.59
CA LEU A 129 -5.92 14.07 9.54
C LEU A 129 -6.59 12.82 10.11
N ASN A 130 -5.96 12.20 11.11
CA ASN A 130 -6.52 11.03 11.80
C ASN A 130 -6.27 11.09 13.31
N ASN A 131 -7.08 10.35 14.06
CA ASN A 131 -6.97 10.16 15.50
C ASN A 131 -6.40 8.77 15.87
N LEU A 132 -5.87 8.03 14.89
CA LEU A 132 -5.27 6.71 15.09
C LEU A 132 -3.81 6.82 15.54
N ASN A 133 -3.21 8.00 15.37
CA ASN A 133 -1.76 8.25 15.48
C ASN A 133 -0.97 7.35 14.53
N ILE A 134 -1.57 6.97 13.40
CA ILE A 134 -0.91 6.23 12.33
C ILE A 134 -0.54 7.25 11.25
N ASN A 135 0.73 7.26 10.87
CA ASN A 135 1.22 8.08 9.78
C ASN A 135 1.58 7.18 8.59
N ALA A 136 1.17 7.57 7.41
CA ALA A 136 1.52 6.89 6.18
C ALA A 136 1.86 7.94 5.14
N SER A 137 3.06 7.88 4.57
CA SER A 137 3.50 8.88 3.60
C SER A 137 4.26 8.23 2.45
N LEU A 138 4.22 8.90 1.31
CA LEU A 138 4.89 8.48 0.10
C LEU A 138 5.63 9.68 -0.46
N ARG A 139 6.93 9.54 -0.67
CA ARG A 139 7.80 10.62 -1.17
C ARG A 139 8.65 10.12 -2.31
N GLN A 140 8.97 11.03 -3.23
CA GLN A 140 10.01 10.80 -4.24
C GLN A 140 11.26 11.55 -3.78
N ASN A 141 12.39 10.85 -3.75
CA ASN A 141 13.71 11.47 -3.59
C ASN A 141 14.31 11.78 -4.98
N ASP A 142 15.38 12.56 -5.00
CA ASP A 142 15.94 13.22 -6.20
C ASP A 142 16.32 12.29 -7.38
N ASN A 143 16.39 10.97 -7.16
CA ASN A 143 16.85 9.96 -8.12
C ASN A 143 15.80 8.89 -8.47
N ILE A 144 14.52 9.27 -8.65
CA ILE A 144 13.41 8.36 -9.06
C ILE A 144 13.01 7.37 -7.94
N THR A 145 13.76 7.30 -6.85
CA THR A 145 13.46 6.46 -5.69
C THR A 145 12.18 6.92 -5.00
N ILE A 146 11.24 6.00 -4.85
CA ILE A 146 10.07 6.18 -4.01
C ILE A 146 10.34 5.62 -2.63
N GLU A 147 9.93 6.38 -1.63
CA GLU A 147 9.99 6.05 -0.22
C GLU A 147 8.57 6.00 0.35
N LEU A 148 8.16 4.83 0.82
CA LEU A 148 6.92 4.61 1.57
C LEU A 148 7.27 4.49 3.05
N THR A 149 6.73 5.39 3.86
CA THR A 149 6.91 5.39 5.32
C THR A 149 5.59 5.05 6.00
N ILE A 150 5.63 4.13 6.97
CA ILE A 150 4.51 3.81 7.85
C ILE A 150 4.98 3.92 9.29
N GLU A 151 4.27 4.70 10.09
CA GLU A 151 4.49 4.85 11.51
C GLU A 151 3.24 4.34 12.22
N ILE A 152 3.40 3.32 13.06
CA ILE A 152 2.29 2.68 13.77
C ILE A 152 2.60 2.57 15.27
N PRO A 153 1.70 3.05 16.14
CA PRO A 153 1.86 2.85 17.58
C PRO A 153 1.80 1.37 17.96
N LYS A 154 2.64 0.94 18.92
CA LYS A 154 2.69 -0.45 19.42
C LYS A 154 1.33 -0.92 19.96
N ASN A 155 0.57 -0.02 20.60
CA ASN A 155 -0.78 -0.31 21.09
C ASN A 155 -1.83 -0.50 19.98
N ARG A 156 -1.51 -0.15 18.72
CA ARG A 156 -2.31 -0.48 17.53
C ARG A 156 -1.91 -1.82 16.91
N ILE A 157 -0.79 -2.40 17.34
CA ILE A 157 -0.38 -3.74 16.93
C ILE A 157 -0.89 -4.77 17.93
N SER A 158 -0.78 -4.48 19.23
CA SER A 158 -1.25 -5.33 20.31
C SER A 158 -1.66 -4.46 21.49
N GLU A 159 -2.78 -4.78 22.14
CA GLU A 159 -3.21 -4.09 23.38
C GLU A 159 -2.23 -4.38 24.54
N GLU A 160 -1.67 -5.59 24.56
CA GLU A 160 -0.70 -6.02 25.57
C GLU A 160 0.74 -5.80 25.08
N PRO A 161 1.69 -5.57 26.00
CA PRO A 161 3.12 -5.56 25.68
C PRO A 161 3.53 -6.87 25.01
N PHE A 162 4.35 -6.78 23.96
CA PHE A 162 4.82 -7.94 23.20
C PHE A 162 6.32 -7.86 22.96
N ASP A 163 6.89 -9.03 22.65
CA ASP A 163 8.29 -9.20 22.32
C ASP A 163 8.56 -8.75 20.87
N VAL A 164 9.14 -7.55 20.72
CA VAL A 164 9.40 -6.93 19.41
C VAL A 164 10.40 -7.72 18.57
N SER A 165 11.26 -8.54 19.17
CA SER A 165 12.22 -9.39 18.45
C SER A 165 11.55 -10.45 17.56
N LYS A 166 10.29 -10.79 17.86
CA LYS A 166 9.48 -11.73 17.09
C LYS A 166 8.61 -11.07 16.04
N LEU A 167 8.60 -9.74 15.98
CA LEU A 167 7.77 -9.01 15.04
C LEU A 167 8.20 -9.33 13.61
N SER A 168 7.26 -9.86 12.83
CA SER A 168 7.37 -10.07 11.39
C SER A 168 6.51 -9.07 10.65
N ILE A 169 7.05 -8.53 9.57
CA ILE A 169 6.39 -7.53 8.72
C ILE A 169 6.17 -8.15 7.34
N GLY A 170 4.92 -8.11 6.88
CA GLY A 170 4.51 -8.60 5.57
C GLY A 170 4.20 -7.45 4.64
N VAL A 171 4.68 -7.47 3.40
CA VAL A 171 4.40 -6.45 2.39
C VAL A 171 3.74 -7.10 1.19
N VAL A 172 2.50 -6.70 0.93
CA VAL A 172 1.68 -7.24 -0.16
C VAL A 172 1.17 -6.12 -1.04
N SER A 173 1.26 -6.27 -2.37
CA SER A 173 0.60 -5.36 -3.30
C SER A 173 -0.59 -6.02 -4.00
N GLY A 174 -1.65 -5.25 -4.22
CA GLY A 174 -2.86 -5.74 -4.87
C GLY A 174 -3.99 -6.07 -3.92
N LYS A 175 -4.79 -7.09 -4.27
CA LYS A 175 -6.03 -7.37 -3.53
C LYS A 175 -5.69 -7.71 -2.08
N LEU A 176 -6.30 -6.97 -1.16
CA LEU A 176 -6.50 -7.43 0.21
C LEU A 176 -7.21 -8.79 0.13
N GLU A 177 -6.51 -9.83 0.56
CA GLU A 177 -7.18 -11.06 0.98
C GLU A 177 -7.90 -10.70 2.27
N LYS A 178 -9.23 -10.54 2.20
CA LYS A 178 -10.03 -10.42 3.42
C LYS A 178 -9.69 -11.63 4.30
N PRO A 179 -9.54 -11.46 5.62
CA PRO A 179 -9.48 -12.61 6.53
C PRO A 179 -10.70 -13.48 6.25
N SER A 180 -10.46 -14.79 6.13
CA SER A 180 -11.46 -15.77 5.72
C SER A 180 -12.52 -15.93 6.80
N LEU A 181 -13.50 -15.04 6.82
CA LEU A 181 -14.78 -15.29 7.47
C LEU A 181 -15.49 -16.40 6.69
N GLY A 182 -15.73 -17.52 7.37
CA GLY A 182 -16.29 -18.73 6.80
C GLY A 182 -17.56 -18.51 5.99
N ASN A 183 -17.66 -19.26 4.89
CA ASN A 183 -18.89 -19.69 4.22
C ASN A 183 -20.09 -18.73 4.24
N GLY A 184 -19.99 -17.63 3.49
CA GLY A 184 -21.14 -16.93 2.93
C GLY A 184 -21.24 -17.23 1.44
N ARG A 185 -22.11 -18.17 1.05
CA ARG A 185 -22.50 -18.42 -0.34
C ARG A 185 -22.94 -17.09 -0.97
N ILE A 186 -22.17 -16.58 -1.93
CA ILE A 186 -22.68 -15.55 -2.82
C ILE A 186 -23.58 -16.27 -3.80
N ASP A 187 -24.89 -16.16 -3.55
CA ASP A 187 -25.93 -16.62 -4.44
C ASP A 187 -25.68 -16.07 -5.84
N LYS A 188 -25.50 -17.00 -6.79
CA LYS A 188 -25.62 -16.73 -8.21
C LYS A 188 -26.98 -16.07 -8.43
N VAL A 189 -26.98 -14.77 -8.73
CA VAL A 189 -28.14 -14.14 -9.37
C VAL A 189 -28.25 -14.75 -10.76
N GLN A 190 -29.14 -15.74 -10.83
CA GLN A 190 -29.61 -16.42 -12.01
C GLN A 190 -30.35 -15.39 -12.87
N ARG A 191 -29.67 -14.84 -13.87
CA ARG A 191 -30.29 -13.97 -14.88
C ARG A 191 -31.09 -14.87 -15.83
N GLY A 192 -32.32 -15.18 -15.43
CA GLY A 192 -33.30 -15.89 -16.25
C GLY A 192 -33.62 -15.09 -17.50
N GLY A 193 -33.51 -15.76 -18.65
CA GLY A 193 -34.27 -15.38 -19.83
C GLY A 193 -35.66 -16.00 -19.73
N ASP A 194 -36.68 -15.27 -20.17
CA ASP A 194 -37.77 -15.83 -20.98
C ASP A 194 -38.66 -14.74 -21.61
N GLY A 195 -39.26 -15.07 -22.76
CA GLY A 195 -40.51 -14.49 -23.30
C GLY A 195 -40.43 -13.13 -24.00
N SER A 196 -40.28 -13.02 -25.33
CA SER A 196 -41.31 -13.23 -26.38
C SER A 196 -42.54 -12.32 -26.30
N ARG A 197 -42.66 -11.31 -27.20
CA ARG A 197 -43.81 -11.01 -28.10
C ARG A 197 -43.65 -9.68 -28.89
N PRO A 198 -44.41 -9.44 -29.98
CA PRO A 198 -43.83 -9.11 -31.30
C PRO A 198 -44.26 -7.76 -31.91
N SER A 199 -43.54 -7.40 -32.99
CA SER A 199 -43.92 -6.58 -34.15
C SER A 199 -44.68 -5.26 -33.96
N SER A 200 -44.04 -4.15 -34.30
CA SER A 200 -44.68 -2.99 -34.92
C SER A 200 -43.68 -2.26 -35.81
N GLU A 201 -44.17 -1.93 -36.98
CA GLU A 201 -43.50 -1.53 -38.21
C GLU A 201 -43.52 0.00 -38.34
N ALA A 202 -42.36 0.62 -38.63
CA ALA A 202 -42.14 1.91 -39.33
C ALA A 202 -40.76 2.53 -38.99
N PRO A 203 -40.24 3.51 -39.75
CA PRO A 203 -39.56 3.33 -41.03
C PRO A 203 -38.07 3.75 -40.96
N ARG A 204 -37.34 3.30 -41.99
CA ARG A 204 -35.93 3.61 -42.29
C ARG A 204 -35.63 5.12 -42.18
N ARG A 205 -34.67 5.47 -41.31
CA ARG A 205 -33.87 6.69 -41.40
C ARG A 205 -32.40 6.34 -41.38
N ASP A 206 -31.68 6.97 -42.29
CA ASP A 206 -30.26 6.84 -42.56
C ASP A 206 -29.40 6.81 -41.30
N ARG A 207 -28.86 5.63 -40.96
CA ARG A 207 -27.71 5.53 -40.07
C ARG A 207 -26.46 5.62 -40.93
N ARG A 208 -25.89 6.83 -40.98
CA ARG A 208 -24.47 7.03 -41.25
C ARG A 208 -23.66 6.00 -40.44
N PRO A 209 -22.59 5.40 -40.98
CA PRO A 209 -21.69 4.61 -40.17
C PRO A 209 -21.14 5.52 -39.08
N ARG A 210 -21.58 5.31 -37.84
CA ARG A 210 -20.88 5.85 -36.67
C ARG A 210 -19.47 5.26 -36.77
N PRO A 211 -18.40 6.06 -36.73
CA PRO A 211 -17.07 5.49 -36.59
C PRO A 211 -17.13 4.63 -35.34
N GLU A 212 -16.94 3.32 -35.51
CA GLU A 212 -16.54 2.49 -34.39
C GLU A 212 -15.30 3.18 -33.82
N LEU A 213 -15.49 3.86 -32.70
CA LEU A 213 -14.42 4.09 -31.75
C LEU A 213 -13.83 2.71 -31.56
N ARG A 214 -12.68 2.47 -32.20
CA ARG A 214 -11.79 1.37 -31.91
C ARG A 214 -11.79 1.28 -30.40
N SER A 215 -12.45 0.27 -29.86
CA SER A 215 -12.09 -0.25 -28.57
C SER A 215 -10.66 -0.74 -28.78
N ILE A 216 -9.70 0.17 -28.59
CA ILE A 216 -8.28 -0.13 -28.52
C ILE A 216 -8.18 -1.08 -27.33
N GLU A 217 -8.34 -2.36 -27.64
CA GLU A 217 -7.54 -3.48 -27.19
C GLU A 217 -6.79 -3.29 -25.87
N LEU A 218 -7.51 -2.92 -24.80
CA LEU A 218 -7.04 -3.02 -23.42
C LEU A 218 -6.94 -4.49 -22.92
N LYS A 219 -7.13 -5.48 -23.81
CA LYS A 219 -7.10 -6.91 -23.47
C LYS A 219 -5.69 -7.51 -23.38
N ASN A 220 -4.65 -6.81 -23.86
CA ASN A 220 -3.31 -7.39 -23.98
C ASN A 220 -2.27 -6.87 -22.97
N GLN A 221 -2.66 -6.08 -21.97
CA GLN A 221 -1.74 -5.73 -20.88
C GLN A 221 -1.67 -6.89 -19.88
N LYS A 222 -0.50 -7.54 -19.80
CA LYS A 222 -0.22 -8.57 -18.79
C LYS A 222 -0.46 -7.95 -17.40
N PRO A 223 -1.29 -8.56 -16.53
CA PRO A 223 -1.53 -8.02 -15.20
C PRO A 223 -0.21 -7.94 -14.44
N PHE A 224 0.01 -6.85 -13.71
CA PHE A 224 1.16 -6.72 -12.80
C PHE A 224 1.16 -7.91 -11.83
N LYS A 225 2.27 -8.63 -11.74
CA LYS A 225 2.46 -9.66 -10.71
C LYS A 225 2.48 -8.97 -9.34
N PRO A 226 1.65 -9.40 -8.37
CA PRO A 226 1.63 -8.81 -7.04
C PRO A 226 2.95 -9.05 -6.31
N ILE A 227 3.26 -8.14 -5.39
CA ILE A 227 4.35 -8.26 -4.41
C ILE A 227 3.78 -9.02 -3.22
N ASN A 228 4.53 -9.98 -2.69
CA ASN A 228 4.19 -10.69 -1.45
C ASN A 228 5.49 -11.22 -0.86
N PHE A 229 5.92 -10.64 0.26
CA PHE A 229 7.07 -11.10 1.02
C PHE A 229 6.92 -10.76 2.50
N TRP A 230 7.67 -11.48 3.33
CA TRP A 230 7.73 -11.30 4.78
C TRP A 230 9.18 -11.24 5.23
N PHE A 231 9.45 -10.48 6.29
CA PHE A 231 10.76 -10.37 6.91
C PHE A 231 10.63 -10.13 8.41
N ASN A 232 11.62 -10.59 9.17
CA ASN A 232 11.71 -10.25 10.60
C ASN A 232 12.16 -8.79 10.74
N SER A 233 11.56 -8.07 11.69
CA SER A 233 11.86 -6.65 11.91
C SER A 233 13.29 -6.39 12.40
N GLY A 234 13.92 -7.38 13.03
CA GLY A 234 15.24 -7.32 13.66
C GLY A 234 15.39 -6.27 14.75
N LEU A 235 14.26 -5.89 15.36
CA LEU A 235 14.22 -5.04 16.53
C LEU A 235 14.61 -5.84 17.78
N GLU A 236 15.25 -5.18 18.74
CA GLU A 236 15.61 -5.72 20.07
C GLU A 236 14.97 -4.88 21.18
#